data_AF-A0A2P7RSE4-F1
#
_entry.id   AF-A0A2P7RSE4-F1
#
_cell.length_a   1.000
_cell.length_b   1.000
_cell.length_c   1.000
_cell.angle_alpha   90.00
_cell.angle_beta   90.00
_cell.angle_gamma   90.00
#
_symmetry.space_group_name_H-M   'P 1'
#
loop_
_entity.id
_entity.type
_entity.pdbx_description
1 polymer ?
#
loop_
_entity_poly.entity_id
_entity_poly.type
_entity_poly.pdbx_seq_one_letter_code
_entity_poly.pdbx_strand_id
1 'polypeptide(L)' 'MRKLGITDTGVSPNHGWRHTFKRRAARAKIEQRLRDAFCGHTPANVGSIYERPTVEDLAEAIKDFPRYPVDAPKRS' A
#
# COMPACT_ATOMS: atom_id res chain seq x y z
N MET A 1 -7.60 -11.78 -11.71
CA MET A 1 -8.21 -10.45 -11.45
C MET A 1 -8.19 -9.57 -12.71
N ARG A 2 -8.96 -9.91 -13.75
CA ARG A 2 -9.04 -9.15 -15.02
C ARG A 2 -10.48 -8.72 -15.33
N LYS A 3 -11.22 -8.29 -14.31
CA LYS A 3 -12.65 -7.94 -14.44
C LYS A 3 -12.95 -6.46 -14.14
N LEU A 4 -11.90 -5.63 -14.01
CA LEU A 4 -11.98 -4.20 -13.68
C LEU A 4 -11.63 -3.27 -14.87
N GLY A 5 -11.65 -3.76 -16.11
CA GLY A 5 -11.38 -2.93 -17.29
C GLY A 5 -9.91 -2.57 -17.55
N ILE A 6 -8.96 -3.18 -16.83
CA ILE A 6 -7.53 -3.06 -17.13
C ILE A 6 -7.23 -3.99 -18.31
N THR A 7 -7.22 -3.44 -19.53
CA THR A 7 -7.02 -4.17 -20.79
C THR A 7 -5.55 -4.25 -21.22
N ASP A 8 -4.67 -3.44 -20.62
CA ASP A 8 -3.23 -3.49 -20.89
C ASP A 8 -2.60 -4.72 -20.22
N THR A 9 -2.08 -5.63 -21.06
CA THR A 9 -1.46 -6.89 -20.63
C THR A 9 -0.12 -6.71 -19.91
N GLY A 10 0.54 -5.56 -20.05
CA GLY A 10 1.78 -5.23 -19.33
C GLY A 10 1.57 -4.83 -17.88
N VAL A 11 0.32 -4.52 -17.48
CA VAL A 11 0.00 -4.03 -16.14
C VAL A 11 -0.60 -5.14 -15.29
N SER A 12 0.20 -5.70 -14.38
CA SER A 12 -0.34 -6.52 -13.30
C SER A 12 -1.16 -5.62 -12.35
N PRO A 13 -2.48 -5.87 -12.16
CA PRO A 13 -3.33 -5.03 -11.32
C PRO A 13 -2.83 -4.88 -9.89
N ASN A 14 -2.25 -5.95 -9.34
CA ASN A 14 -1.64 -5.94 -8.00
C ASN A 14 -0.38 -5.07 -7.96
N HIS A 15 0.41 -5.01 -9.05
CA HIS A 15 1.61 -4.18 -9.11
C HIS A 15 1.25 -2.69 -9.20
N GLY A 16 0.25 -2.34 -10.01
CA GLY A 16 -0.25 -0.96 -10.11
C GLY A 16 -0.82 -0.45 -8.79
N TRP A 17 -1.60 -1.27 -8.09
CA TRP A 17 -2.13 -0.92 -6.76
C TRP A 17 -1.04 -0.78 -5.71
N ARG A 18 -0.08 -1.71 -5.68
CA ARG A 18 1.06 -1.68 -4.76
C ARG A 18 1.88 -0.40 -4.91
N HIS A 19 2.25 -0.03 -6.13
CA HIS A 19 2.99 1.20 -6.41
C HIS A 19 2.19 2.44 -6.02
N THR A 20 0.89 2.45 -6.33
CA THR A 20 0.00 3.55 -5.95
C THR A 20 -0.06 3.73 -4.44
N PHE A 21 -0.22 2.64 -3.70
CA PHE A 21 -0.21 2.64 -2.24
C PHE A 21 1.11 3.19 -1.69
N LYS A 22 2.25 2.61 -2.11
CA LYS A 22 3.58 3.04 -1.62
C LYS A 22 3.85 4.51 -1.89
N ARG A 23 3.45 5.04 -3.05
CA ARG A 23 3.64 6.45 -3.41
C ARG A 23 2.79 7.39 -2.55
N ARG A 24 1.54 7.03 -2.26
CA ARG A 24 0.67 7.79 -1.36
C ARG A 24 1.16 7.75 0.08
N ALA A 25 1.48 6.56 0.58
CA ALA A 25 2.03 6.37 1.93
C ALA A 25 3.34 7.13 2.15
N ALA A 26 4.23 7.16 1.14
CA ALA A 26 5.47 7.92 1.21
C ALA A 26 5.23 9.44 1.33
N ARG A 27 4.22 9.97 0.63
CA ARG A 27 3.82 11.40 0.75
C ARG A 27 3.22 11.71 2.12
N ALA A 28 2.58 10.73 2.75
CA ALA A 28 2.10 10.80 4.13
C ALA A 28 3.20 10.55 5.17
N LYS A 29 4.48 10.47 4.76
CA LYS A 29 5.64 10.25 5.63
C LYS A 29 5.64 8.91 6.39
N ILE A 30 4.80 7.94 6.00
CA ILE A 30 4.87 6.58 6.53
C ILE A 30 6.25 5.98 6.18
N GLU A 31 6.91 5.30 7.09
CA GLU A 31 8.26 4.77 6.88
C GLU A 31 8.33 3.69 5.79
N GLN A 32 9.51 3.50 5.19
CA GLN A 32 9.69 2.56 4.09
C GLN A 32 9.45 1.11 4.54
N ARG A 33 9.96 0.74 5.72
CA ARG A 33 9.75 -0.59 6.32
C ARG A 33 8.26 -0.93 6.46
N LEU A 34 7.44 0.05 6.86
CA LEU A 34 5.99 -0.11 7.03
C LEU A 34 5.29 -0.22 5.68
N ARG A 35 5.64 0.66 4.73
CA ARG A 35 5.16 0.60 3.34
C ARG A 35 5.41 -0.75 2.69
N ASP A 36 6.59 -1.31 2.91
CA ASP A 36 6.99 -2.61 2.36
C ASP A 36 6.28 -3.77 3.07
N ALA A 37 6.12 -3.72 4.39
CA ALA A 37 5.36 -4.70 5.17
C ALA A 37 3.88 -4.77 4.73
N PHE A 38 3.21 -3.63 4.53
CA PHE A 38 1.84 -3.60 3.97
C PHE A 38 1.72 -4.32 2.62
N CYS A 39 2.78 -4.30 1.83
CA CYS A 39 2.82 -4.89 0.50
C CYS A 39 3.37 -6.33 0.50
N GLY A 40 3.72 -6.88 1.66
CA GLY A 40 4.36 -8.20 1.76
C GLY A 40 5.69 -8.28 1.02
N HIS A 41 6.46 -7.18 0.96
CA HIS A 41 7.82 -7.23 0.43
C HIS A 41 8.79 -7.80 1.47
N THR A 42 9.68 -8.66 0.99
CA THR A 42 10.76 -9.23 1.81
C THR A 42 11.71 -8.11 2.27
N PRO A 43 12.15 -8.13 3.54
CA PRO A 43 13.14 -7.18 4.04
C PRO A 43 14.42 -7.23 3.19
N ALA A 44 14.96 -6.07 2.80
CA ALA A 44 16.05 -5.99 1.82
C ALA A 44 17.43 -6.39 2.38
N ASN A 45 17.61 -6.39 3.70
CA ASN A 45 18.90 -6.67 4.34
C ASN A 45 18.74 -7.35 5.72
N VAL A 46 19.84 -7.90 6.27
CA VAL A 46 19.84 -8.56 7.58
C VAL A 46 19.43 -7.62 8.71
N GLY A 47 19.79 -6.33 8.62
CA GLY A 47 19.39 -5.31 9.61
C GLY A 47 17.88 -5.18 9.76
N SER A 48 17.15 -5.25 8.65
CA SER A 48 15.68 -5.15 8.63
C SER A 48 14.94 -6.36 9.23
N ILE A 49 15.65 -7.42 9.62
CA ILE A 49 15.08 -8.51 10.42
C ILE A 49 14.83 -8.06 11.86
N TYR A 50 15.66 -7.16 12.40
CA TYR A 50 15.54 -6.65 13.76
C TYR A 50 14.49 -5.54 13.90
N GLU A 51 14.05 -4.95 12.79
CA GLU A 51 13.10 -3.82 12.76
C GLU A 51 11.76 -4.21 12.08
N ARG A 52 11.44 -5.51 12.08
CA ARG A 52 10.20 -6.02 11.48
C ARG A 52 8.99 -5.33 12.12
N PRO A 53 8.16 -4.63 11.32
CA PRO A 53 6.95 -4.03 11.84
C PRO A 53 6.02 -5.04 12.51
N THR A 54 5.50 -4.67 13.67
CA THR A 54 4.40 -5.40 14.31
C THR A 54 3.06 -5.02 13.67
N VAL A 55 1.98 -5.72 14.04
CA VAL A 55 0.62 -5.36 13.57
C VAL A 55 0.21 -4.00 14.15
N GLU A 56 0.64 -3.70 15.37
CA GLU A 56 0.39 -2.43 16.06
C GLU A 56 1.09 -1.26 15.35
N ASP A 57 2.36 -1.43 14.95
CA ASP A 57 3.08 -0.44 14.14
C ASP A 57 2.32 -0.10 12.84
N LEU A 58 1.77 -1.13 12.18
CA LEU A 58 0.99 -0.97 10.96
C LEU A 58 -0.35 -0.28 11.24
N ALA A 59 -1.02 -0.66 12.33
CA ALA A 59 -2.29 -0.07 12.74
C ALA A 59 -2.16 1.42 13.10
N GLU A 60 -1.04 1.83 13.68
CA GLU A 60 -0.76 3.25 13.91
C GLU A 60 -0.45 3.98 12.60
N ALA A 61 0.43 3.43 11.78
CA ALA A 61 0.86 4.09 10.55
C ALA A 61 -0.24 4.24 9.49
N ILE A 62 -1.22 3.33 9.44
CA ILE A 62 -2.32 3.43 8.48
C ILE A 62 -3.24 4.63 8.76
N LYS A 63 -3.23 5.19 9.98
CA LYS A 63 -4.02 6.38 10.33
C LYS A 63 -3.58 7.63 9.56
N ASP A 64 -2.31 7.71 9.20
CA ASP A 64 -1.75 8.80 8.40
C ASP A 64 -2.05 8.66 6.90
N PHE A 65 -2.52 7.49 6.46
CA PHE A 65 -2.77 7.24 5.04
C PHE A 65 -3.94 8.09 4.53
N PRO A 66 -3.77 8.85 3.43
CA PRO A 66 -4.80 9.74 2.94
C PRO A 66 -6.01 8.95 2.43
N ARG A 67 -7.21 9.32 2.92
CA ARG A 67 -8.45 8.70 2.45
C ARG A 67 -8.66 9.00 0.96
N TYR A 68 -9.18 8.01 0.23
CA TYR A 68 -9.56 8.24 -1.16
C TYR A 68 -10.80 9.14 -1.20
N PRO A 69 -10.77 10.25 -1.97
CA PRO A 69 -11.99 10.97 -2.28
C PRO A 69 -12.82 10.05 -3.15
N VAL A 70 -13.95 9.60 -2.61
CA VAL A 70 -14.93 8.80 -3.33
C VAL A 70 -16.24 9.58 -3.28
N ASP A 71 -16.88 9.73 -4.42
CA ASP A 71 -18.24 10.28 -4.43
C ASP A 71 -19.13 9.35 -3.62
N ALA A 72 -20.05 9.91 -2.83
CA ALA A 72 -21.05 9.11 -2.17
C ALA A 72 -21.82 8.32 -3.25
N PRO A 73 -22.05 7.00 -3.07
CA PRO A 73 -22.82 6.24 -4.04
C PRO A 73 -24.19 6.93 -4.19
N LYS A 74 -24.59 7.21 -5.44
CA LYS A 74 -25.94 7.72 -5.73
C LYS A 74 -26.91 6.72 -5.13
N ARG A 75 -27.63 7.12 -4.07
CA ARG A 75 -28.78 6.35 -3.60
C ARG A 75 -29.86 6.48 -4.67
N SER A 76 -30.20 5.36 -5.29
CA SER A 76 -31.41 5.22 -6.12
C SER A 76 -32.66 5.29 -5.25
#